data_AF-A0A1H8AXV7-F1
#
_entry.id   AF-A0A1H8AXV7-F1
#
_cell.length_a   1.000
_cell.length_b   1.000
_cell.length_c   1.000
_cell.angle_alpha   90.00
_cell.angle_beta   90.00
_cell.angle_gamma   90.00
#
_symmetry.space_group_name_H-M   'P 1'
#
loop_
_entity.id
_entity.type
_entity.pdbx_description
1 polymer ?
#
loop_
_entity_poly.entity_id
_entity_poly.type
_entity_poly.pdbx_seq_one_letter_code
_entity_poly.pdbx_strand_id
1 'polypeptide(L)' 'MKERGIFNEIISILEELKELYNQADDRRCQLFIELKIKEIYYKALTNEKHELAKMSYKIYQDLVQEPINEEKIVLN' A
#
# COMPACT_ATOMS: atom_id res chain seq x y z
N MET A 1 2.66 -22.53 -2.74
CA MET A 1 3.88 -22.13 -1.99
C MET A 1 4.64 -20.98 -2.64
N LYS A 2 4.95 -21.00 -3.96
CA LYS A 2 5.65 -19.89 -4.65
C LYS A 2 4.95 -18.52 -4.56
N GLU A 3 3.64 -18.48 -4.78
CA GLU A 3 2.86 -17.22 -4.71
C GLU A 3 2.89 -16.57 -3.33
N ARG A 4 2.97 -17.36 -2.25
CA ARG A 4 3.09 -16.83 -0.88
C ARG A 4 4.45 -16.19 -0.62
N GLY A 5 5.51 -16.71 -1.24
CA GLY A 5 6.84 -16.09 -1.20
C GLY A 5 6.84 -14.72 -1.90
N ILE A 6 6.31 -14.68 -3.13
CA ILE A 6 6.20 -13.44 -3.92
C ILE A 6 5.34 -12.40 -3.18
N PHE A 7 4.22 -12.83 -2.59
CA PHE A 7 3.38 -11.96 -1.78
C PHE A 7 4.17 -11.31 -0.63
N ASN A 8 4.90 -12.10 0.16
CA ASN A 8 5.68 -11.59 1.29
C ASN A 8 6.79 -10.63 0.84
N GLU A 9 7.45 -10.91 -0.28
CA GLU A 9 8.45 -10.01 -0.87
C GLU A 9 7.85 -8.66 -1.25
N ILE A 10 6.66 -8.66 -1.90
CA ILE A 10 5.96 -7.42 -2.23
C ILE A 10 5.60 -6.63 -0.97
N ILE A 11 5.12 -7.29 0.09
CA ILE A 11 4.81 -6.61 1.36
C ILE A 11 6.07 -6.01 1.98
N SER A 12 7.20 -6.72 1.97
CA SER A 12 8.49 -6.20 2.47
C SER A 12 8.88 -4.92 1.74
N ILE A 13 8.78 -4.91 0.40
CA ILE A 13 9.09 -3.73 -0.42
C ILE A 13 8.18 -2.55 -0.09
N LEU A 14 6.89 -2.79 0.18
CA LEU A 14 5.95 -1.73 0.56
C LEU A 14 6.29 -1.12 1.92
N GLU A 15 6.74 -1.93 2.89
CA GLU A 15 7.21 -1.43 4.18
C GLU A 15 8.53 -0.64 4.04
N GLU A 16 9.46 -1.09 3.19
CA GLU A 16 10.67 -0.32 2.87
C GLU A 16 10.34 1.04 2.24
N LEU A 17 9.35 1.09 1.33
CA LEU A 17 8.86 2.35 0.78
C LEU A 17 8.26 3.26 1.86
N LYS A 18 7.54 2.69 2.84
CA LYS A 18 7.02 3.45 3.99
C LYS A 18 8.15 4.03 4.84
N GLU A 19 9.22 3.27 5.08
CA GLU A 19 10.41 3.79 5.78
C GLU A 19 11.07 4.93 5.00
N LEU A 20 11.25 4.77 3.69
CA LEU A 20 11.79 5.80 2.81
C LEU A 20 10.92 7.06 2.78
N TYR A 21 9.59 6.92 2.81
CA TYR A 21 8.68 8.05 2.92
C TYR A 21 8.93 8.84 4.21
N ASN A 22 9.06 8.16 5.35
CA ASN A 22 9.27 8.79 6.64
C ASN A 22 10.66 9.45 6.77
N GLN A 23 11.65 8.95 6.03
CA GLN A 23 13.01 9.50 5.99
C GLN A 23 13.19 10.61 4.94
N ALA A 24 12.24 10.76 4.00
CA ALA A 24 12.36 11.72 2.92
C ALA A 24 12.07 13.14 3.42
N ASP A 25 13.04 14.04 3.27
CA ASP A 25 12.89 15.48 3.54
C ASP A 25 12.22 16.24 2.37
N ASP A 26 12.19 15.67 1.15
CA ASP A 26 11.55 16.26 -0.03
C ASP A 26 10.09 15.79 -0.18
N ARG A 27 9.15 16.75 -0.11
CA ARG A 27 7.72 16.47 -0.25
C ARG A 27 7.34 15.81 -1.58
N ARG A 28 8.09 16.03 -2.66
CA ARG A 28 7.86 15.39 -3.97
C ARG A 28 8.23 13.92 -3.92
N CYS A 29 9.30 13.56 -3.20
CA CYS A 29 9.68 12.16 -2.97
C CYS A 29 8.60 11.44 -2.14
N GLN A 30 8.15 12.08 -1.07
CA GLN A 30 7.03 11.60 -0.27
C GLN A 30 5.76 11.36 -1.12
N LEU A 31 5.35 12.36 -1.90
CA LEU A 31 4.18 12.26 -2.79
C LEU A 31 4.34 11.16 -3.85
N PHE A 32 5.54 10.99 -4.41
CA PHE A 32 5.79 9.91 -5.37
C PHE A 32 5.58 8.54 -4.73
N ILE A 33 6.08 8.35 -3.50
CA ILE A 33 5.91 7.09 -2.75
C ILE A 33 4.44 6.85 -2.41
N GLU A 34 3.71 7.86 -1.92
CA GLU A 34 2.27 7.79 -1.66
C GLU A 34 1.51 7.29 -2.91
N LEU A 35 1.78 7.92 -4.07
CA LEU A 35 1.15 7.57 -5.33
C LEU A 35 1.49 6.15 -5.77
N LYS A 36 2.72 5.69 -5.54
CA LYS A 36 3.13 4.32 -5.92
C LYS A 36 2.47 3.24 -5.08
N ILE A 37 2.36 3.44 -3.77
CA ILE A 37 1.67 2.50 -2.89
C ILE A 37 0.17 2.47 -3.24
N LYS A 38 -0.43 3.63 -3.51
CA LYS A 38 -1.82 3.75 -3.98
C LYS A 38 -2.05 3.07 -5.34
N GLU A 39 -1.12 3.21 -6.27
CA GLU A 39 -1.15 2.53 -7.58
C GLU A 39 -1.18 1.00 -7.41
N ILE A 40 -0.35 0.46 -6.51
CA ILE A 40 -0.28 -0.97 -6.20
C ILE A 40 -1.61 -1.45 -5.62
N TYR A 41 -2.22 -0.71 -4.69
CA TYR A 41 -3.54 -1.02 -4.15
C TYR A 41 -4.60 -1.18 -5.24
N TYR A 42 -4.75 -0.18 -6.12
CA TYR A 42 -5.75 -0.25 -7.18
C TYR A 42 -5.47 -1.37 -8.18
N LYS A 43 -4.20 -1.58 -8.56
CA LYS A 43 -3.82 -2.71 -9.42
C LYS A 43 -4.13 -4.05 -8.79
N ALA A 44 -3.87 -4.22 -7.48
CA ALA A 44 -4.18 -5.44 -6.77
C ALA A 44 -5.70 -5.69 -6.71
N LEU A 45 -6.52 -4.65 -6.49
CA LEU A 45 -7.98 -4.75 -6.57
C LEU A 45 -8.46 -5.17 -7.95
N THR A 46 -7.99 -4.52 -9.01
CA THR A 46 -8.42 -4.82 -10.40
C THR A 46 -8.05 -6.24 -10.82
N ASN A 47 -6.99 -6.82 -10.24
CA ASN A 47 -6.53 -8.18 -10.54
C ASN A 47 -7.00 -9.22 -9.50
N GLU A 48 -8.02 -8.90 -8.69
CA GLU A 48 -8.61 -9.79 -7.68
C GLU A 48 -7.59 -10.34 -6.65
N LYS A 49 -6.50 -9.60 -6.42
CA LYS A 49 -5.47 -9.92 -5.42
C LYS A 49 -5.83 -9.27 -4.08
N HIS A 50 -6.96 -9.69 -3.52
CA HIS A 50 -7.59 -9.03 -2.37
C HIS A 50 -6.69 -8.89 -1.14
N GLU A 51 -5.88 -9.89 -0.81
CA GLU A 51 -4.95 -9.79 0.32
C GLU A 51 -3.89 -8.70 0.10
N LEU A 52 -3.34 -8.60 -1.12
CA LEU A 52 -2.35 -7.58 -1.47
C LEU A 52 -2.98 -6.20 -1.47
N ALA A 53 -4.21 -6.08 -1.99
CA ALA A 53 -4.96 -4.84 -1.93
C ALA A 53 -5.18 -4.39 -0.48
N LYS A 54 -5.62 -5.29 0.40
CA LYS A 54 -5.85 -4.99 1.83
C LYS A 54 -4.57 -4.49 2.51
N MET A 55 -3.45 -5.19 2.30
CA MET A 55 -2.19 -4.83 2.94
C MET A 55 -1.59 -3.53 2.40
N SER A 56 -1.57 -3.35 1.08
CA SER A 56 -1.08 -2.10 0.47
C SER A 56 -1.95 -0.90 0.82
N TYR A 57 -3.27 -1.07 0.95
CA TYR A 57 -4.17 -0.01 1.41
C TYR A 57 -3.90 0.38 2.87
N LYS A 58 -3.69 -0.59 3.75
CA LYS A 58 -3.33 -0.32 5.15
C LYS A 58 -2.04 0.50 5.24
N ILE A 59 -1.01 0.13 4.48
CA ILE A 59 0.24 0.88 4.41
C ILE A 59 0.01 2.30 3.89
N TYR A 60 -0.80 2.47 2.83
CA TYR A 60 -1.17 3.80 2.34
C TYR A 60 -1.84 4.65 3.42
N GLN A 61 -2.83 4.11 4.13
CA GLN A 61 -3.54 4.84 5.19
C GLN A 61 -2.61 5.31 6.32
N ASP A 62 -1.67 4.45 6.74
CA ASP A 62 -0.66 4.80 7.75
C ASP A 62 0.18 6.01 7.33
N LEU A 63 0.45 6.19 6.03
CA LEU A 63 1.27 7.29 5.50
C LEU A 63 0.53 8.62 5.48
N VAL A 64 -0.72 8.61 5.03
CA VAL A 64 -1.50 9.83 4.80
C VAL A 64 -2.33 10.27 6.01
N GLN A 65 -2.32 9.50 7.10
CA GLN A 65 -3.18 9.70 8.28
C GLN A 65 -4.66 9.91 7.90
N GLU A 66 -5.09 9.29 6.80
CA GLU A 66 -6.50 9.34 6.41
C GLU A 66 -7.29 8.54 7.46
N PRO A 67 -8.37 9.11 8.04
CA PRO A 67 -9.18 8.38 9.00
C PRO A 67 -9.70 7.09 8.35
N ILE A 68 -9.61 5.99 9.10
CA ILE A 68 -10.13 4.69 8.68
C ILE A 68 -11.66 4.82 8.58
N ASN A 69 -12.17 5.07 7.37
CA ASN A 69 -13.58 4.88 7.07
C ASN A 69 -13.80 3.38 6.82
N GLU A 70 -13.94 2.63 7.91
CA GLU A 70 -14.23 1.19 7.90
C GLU A 70 -15.51 0.85 7.09
N GLU A 71 -16.40 1.83 6.89
CA GLU A 71 -17.63 1.71 6.11
C GLU A 71 -17.43 1.52 4.59
N LYS A 72 -16.21 1.71 4.05
CA LYS A 72 -15.92 1.43 2.62
C LYS A 72 -15.28 0.05 2.37
N ILE A 73 -14.97 -0.71 3.42
CA ILE A 73 -14.40 -2.07 3.29
C ILE A 73 -15.50 -3.13 3.10
N VAL A 74 -16.76 -2.74 3.28
CA VAL A 74 -17.92 -3.55 2.93
C VAL A 74 -18.68 -2.81 1.81
N LEU A 75 -18.91 -3.51 0.69
CA LEU A 75 -19.68 -3.14 -0.52
C LEU A 75 -18.84 -2.84 -1.78
N ASN A 76 -18.21 -3.88 -2.33
CA ASN A 76 -18.72 -4.62 -3.50
C ASN A 76 -17.91 -5.89 -3.73
#